data_AF-A0A366I4D2-F1
#
_entry.id   AF-A0A366I4D2-F1
#
_cell.length_a   1.000
_cell.length_b   1.000
_cell.length_c   1.000
_cell.angle_alpha   90.00
_cell.angle_beta   90.00
_cell.angle_gamma   90.00
#
_symmetry.space_group_name_H-M   'P 1'
#
loop_
_entity.id
_entity.type
_entity.pdbx_description
1 polymer ?
#
loop_
_entity_poly.entity_id
_entity_poly.type
_entity_poly.pdbx_seq_one_letter_code
_entity_poly.pdbx_strand_id
1 'polypeptide(L)'
;MMTNYLFSNHDTVALAEKYGTPLYVISEDIIRENLTKIINAFTKQNATYDINYAGKAFLNLAMCNIIKDMGVSLDVVSGGELYTAYMASFPMERVCLHGSNKTVEEIKMAIEYNIGKVIVDSKYELELLNAICEEHNHVMRVSIRVSPGVEAHTHEFIQTGKIDSKFGIPLKQVRDLFDFSKDLKNINIIGLHCHIGSQIIDEEPFLVTAEVMLNLMKELKEDGFSLTELNLGGGFGIPQMRHDASFNVDQYIEKLMSTVRRICSEIQLEVPKIVVEPGRYTVGTAGITLYKIGTVKEIPEIRKYVSVDGGMTDNPRPALYGAVYDAIVANKTLVSEEQEIVTISGRCCESDTLIKDIQLPKVEPGDILAVLNTGAYNYAMSSNYNKIPRPAVVLLRGDEDEIIVRRETYEDIVAKDMLPSWQK
;
A
#
# COMPACT_ATOMS: atom_id res chain seq x y z
N MET A 1 -37.72 7.22 8.46
CA MET A 1 -37.20 6.88 7.11
C MET A 1 -35.88 6.16 7.34
N MET A 2 -35.69 4.95 6.80
CA MET A 2 -34.39 4.31 6.86
C MET A 2 -33.44 5.13 6.00
N THR A 3 -32.37 5.70 6.57
CA THR A 3 -31.28 6.26 5.78
C THR A 3 -30.31 5.16 5.45
N ASN A 4 -29.98 5.03 4.17
CA ASN A 4 -28.90 4.17 3.74
C ASN A 4 -27.56 4.74 4.22
N TYR A 5 -26.56 3.88 4.34
CA TYR A 5 -25.19 4.29 4.63
C TYR A 5 -24.65 5.09 3.46
N LEU A 6 -24.18 6.30 3.76
CA LEU A 6 -23.49 7.14 2.80
C LEU A 6 -21.98 6.96 2.94
N PHE A 7 -21.29 6.75 1.83
CA PHE A 7 -19.83 6.76 1.78
C PHE A 7 -19.38 7.83 0.78
N SER A 8 -18.56 8.78 1.24
CA SER A 8 -18.17 9.95 0.42
C SER A 8 -19.41 10.67 -0.17
N ASN A 9 -20.46 10.85 0.63
CA ASN A 9 -21.77 11.41 0.25
C ASN A 9 -22.59 10.61 -0.78
N HIS A 10 -22.17 9.40 -1.17
CA HIS A 10 -22.91 8.54 -2.09
C HIS A 10 -23.69 7.46 -1.36
N ASP A 11 -24.93 7.20 -1.78
CA ASP A 11 -25.75 6.10 -1.27
C ASP A 11 -25.17 4.75 -1.70
N THR A 12 -24.65 4.01 -0.72
CA THR A 12 -24.00 2.72 -0.98
C THR A 12 -24.95 1.64 -1.48
N VAL A 13 -26.23 1.70 -1.13
CA VAL A 13 -27.24 0.75 -1.65
C VAL A 13 -27.50 1.05 -3.12
N ALA A 14 -27.64 2.34 -3.47
CA ALA A 14 -27.81 2.74 -4.87
C ALA A 14 -26.59 2.38 -5.74
N LEU A 15 -25.37 2.52 -5.23
CA LEU A 15 -24.15 2.07 -5.91
C LEU A 15 -24.15 0.54 -6.12
N ALA A 16 -24.54 -0.23 -5.11
CA ALA A 16 -24.66 -1.69 -5.20
C ALA A 16 -25.71 -2.11 -6.24
N GLU A 17 -26.83 -1.41 -6.33
CA GLU A 17 -27.86 -1.65 -7.35
C GLU A 17 -27.38 -1.28 -8.76
N LYS A 18 -26.69 -0.14 -8.92
CA LYS A 18 -26.20 0.36 -10.21
C LYS A 18 -25.10 -0.53 -10.82
N TYR A 19 -24.16 -1.01 -10.00
CA TYR A 19 -22.95 -1.69 -10.48
C TYR A 19 -22.87 -3.19 -10.12
N GLY A 20 -23.81 -3.66 -9.30
CA GLY A 20 -23.83 -5.02 -8.77
C GLY A 20 -22.74 -5.28 -7.73
N THR A 21 -22.88 -6.37 -6.98
CA THR A 21 -21.97 -6.79 -5.91
C THR A 21 -21.24 -8.11 -6.25
N PRO A 22 -20.07 -8.40 -5.64
CA PRO A 22 -19.27 -7.50 -4.80
C PRO A 22 -18.79 -6.27 -5.57
N LEU A 23 -18.57 -5.15 -4.88
CA LEU A 23 -18.15 -3.89 -5.48
C LEU A 23 -17.11 -3.20 -4.60
N TYR A 24 -15.94 -2.89 -5.15
CA TYR A 24 -15.05 -1.94 -4.48
C TYR A 24 -15.51 -0.52 -4.82
N VAL A 25 -15.64 0.30 -3.79
CA VAL A 25 -15.98 1.71 -3.91
C VAL A 25 -14.84 2.50 -3.30
N ILE A 26 -14.16 3.30 -4.11
CA ILE A 26 -12.99 4.09 -3.74
C ILE A 26 -13.34 5.58 -3.84
N SER A 27 -13.04 6.36 -2.83
CA SER A 27 -13.23 7.82 -2.81
C SER A 27 -11.94 8.53 -3.19
N GLU A 28 -11.95 9.24 -4.32
CA GLU A 28 -10.86 10.14 -4.71
C GLU A 28 -10.71 11.29 -3.71
N ASP A 29 -11.82 11.81 -3.18
CA ASP A 29 -11.81 12.93 -2.23
C ASP A 29 -11.04 12.58 -0.95
N ILE A 30 -11.27 11.38 -0.39
CA ILE A 30 -10.55 10.91 0.81
C ILE A 30 -9.07 10.64 0.48
N ILE A 31 -8.74 10.09 -0.70
CA ILE A 31 -7.34 9.90 -1.12
C ILE A 31 -6.61 11.25 -1.15
N ARG A 32 -7.22 12.25 -1.79
CA ARG A 32 -6.67 13.60 -1.89
C ARG A 32 -6.53 14.24 -0.51
N GLU A 33 -7.54 14.12 0.35
CA GLU A 33 -7.48 14.62 1.74
C GLU A 33 -6.32 14.01 2.51
N ASN A 34 -6.14 12.69 2.44
CA ASN A 34 -5.07 11.97 3.12
C ASN A 34 -3.68 12.42 2.63
N LEU A 35 -3.49 12.58 1.32
CA LEU A 35 -2.23 13.10 0.78
C LEU A 35 -2.00 14.57 1.16
N THR A 36 -3.03 15.41 1.11
CA THR A 36 -2.97 16.81 1.52
C THR A 36 -2.56 16.94 3.00
N LYS A 37 -3.00 16.05 3.89
CA LYS A 37 -2.54 16.04 5.29
C LYS A 37 -1.02 15.86 5.38
N ILE A 38 -0.45 14.92 4.62
CA ILE A 38 1.00 14.67 4.61
C ILE A 38 1.76 15.87 4.01
N ILE A 39 1.29 16.37 2.87
CA ILE A 39 1.87 17.56 2.19
C ILE A 39 1.88 18.77 3.14
N ASN A 40 0.76 19.04 3.79
CA ASN A 40 0.63 20.17 4.71
C ASN A 40 1.53 20.00 5.94
N ALA A 41 1.61 18.80 6.49
CA ALA A 41 2.46 18.51 7.63
C ALA A 41 3.94 18.79 7.33
N PHE A 42 4.47 18.34 6.18
CA PHE A 42 5.84 18.67 5.79
C PHE A 42 6.03 20.15 5.45
N THR A 43 5.06 20.76 4.75
CA THR A 43 5.11 22.19 4.39
C THR A 43 5.17 23.09 5.63
N LYS A 44 4.39 22.79 6.68
CA LYS A 44 4.45 23.51 7.97
C LYS A 44 5.84 23.44 8.61
N GLN A 45 6.57 22.35 8.39
CA GLN A 45 7.92 22.14 8.93
C GLN A 45 9.02 22.78 8.09
N ASN A 46 8.67 23.46 6.98
CA ASN A 46 9.61 23.99 5.98
C ASN A 46 10.68 22.96 5.57
N ALA A 47 10.24 21.70 5.43
CA ALA A 47 11.11 20.59 5.08
C ALA A 47 11.34 20.54 3.56
N THR A 48 12.48 19.99 3.14
CA THR A 48 12.64 19.48 1.77
C THR A 48 12.20 18.02 1.79
N TYR A 49 11.17 17.66 1.02
CA TYR A 49 10.57 16.33 1.10
C TYR A 49 10.14 15.77 -0.26
N ASP A 50 9.87 14.46 -0.28
CA ASP A 50 9.02 13.81 -1.28
C ASP A 50 7.99 12.93 -0.59
N ILE A 51 6.89 12.67 -1.28
CA ILE A 51 5.92 11.66 -0.89
C ILE A 51 5.84 10.70 -2.06
N ASN A 52 6.10 9.43 -1.82
CA ASN A 52 5.97 8.40 -2.82
C ASN A 52 4.74 7.55 -2.50
N TYR A 53 3.70 7.59 -3.32
CA TYR A 53 2.60 6.67 -3.12
C TYR A 53 3.06 5.23 -3.37
N ALA A 54 2.86 4.33 -2.41
CA ALA A 54 3.26 2.93 -2.57
C ALA A 54 2.22 2.16 -3.42
N GLY A 55 2.49 2.01 -4.72
CA GLY A 55 1.58 1.44 -5.73
C GLY A 55 1.04 0.06 -5.38
N LYS A 56 1.84 -0.78 -4.73
CA LYS A 56 1.46 -2.11 -4.21
C LYS A 56 0.17 -2.14 -3.37
N ALA A 57 -0.26 -0.99 -2.81
CA ALA A 57 -1.52 -0.88 -2.08
C ALA A 57 -2.73 -0.97 -3.03
N PHE A 58 -2.74 -0.18 -4.09
CA PHE A 58 -3.78 -0.17 -5.12
C PHE A 58 -3.29 0.64 -6.33
N LEU A 59 -3.03 -0.02 -7.47
CA LEU A 59 -2.54 0.67 -8.66
C LEU A 59 -3.35 0.29 -9.90
N ASN A 60 -3.97 1.29 -10.51
CA ASN A 60 -4.56 1.23 -11.85
C ASN A 60 -4.37 2.60 -12.52
N LEU A 61 -4.83 2.75 -13.77
CA LEU A 61 -4.65 3.98 -14.54
C LEU A 61 -5.29 5.21 -13.87
N ALA A 62 -6.46 5.05 -13.24
CA ALA A 62 -7.13 6.14 -12.53
C ALA A 62 -6.33 6.56 -11.29
N MET A 63 -5.82 5.60 -10.51
CA MET A 63 -4.98 5.90 -9.35
C MET A 63 -3.67 6.59 -9.76
N CYS A 64 -3.03 6.15 -10.86
CA CYS A 64 -1.88 6.87 -11.42
C CYS A 64 -2.21 8.33 -11.74
N ASN A 65 -3.39 8.61 -12.31
CA ASN A 65 -3.81 9.99 -12.58
C ASN A 65 -4.04 10.80 -11.30
N ILE A 66 -4.66 10.23 -10.27
CA ILE A 66 -4.85 10.91 -8.97
C ILE A 66 -3.50 11.28 -8.35
N ILE A 67 -2.57 10.34 -8.30
CA ILE A 67 -1.22 10.55 -7.75
C ILE A 67 -0.44 11.58 -8.59
N LYS A 68 -0.60 11.52 -9.93
CA LYS A 68 -0.01 12.50 -10.86
C LYS A 68 -0.48 13.92 -10.55
N ASP A 69 -1.79 14.11 -10.44
CA ASP A 69 -2.45 15.39 -10.17
C ASP A 69 -2.07 15.95 -8.80
N MET A 70 -1.90 15.09 -7.80
CA MET A 70 -1.45 15.49 -6.46
C MET A 70 0.01 15.93 -6.41
N GLY A 71 0.75 15.79 -7.50
CA GLY A 71 2.14 16.26 -7.59
C GLY A 71 3.15 15.38 -6.86
N VAL A 72 2.73 14.23 -6.35
CA VAL A 72 3.57 13.32 -5.55
C VAL A 72 4.18 12.21 -6.43
N SER A 73 5.25 11.60 -5.95
CA SER A 73 5.98 10.52 -6.62
C SER A 73 5.27 9.17 -6.48
N LEU A 74 5.72 8.16 -7.21
CA LEU A 74 5.11 6.81 -7.22
C LEU A 74 6.17 5.74 -7.02
N ASP A 75 5.98 4.88 -6.01
CA ASP A 75 6.76 3.66 -5.89
C ASP A 75 6.07 2.51 -6.62
N VAL A 76 6.85 1.78 -7.39
CA VAL A 76 6.45 0.56 -8.08
C VAL A 76 7.37 -0.59 -7.69
N VAL A 77 6.86 -1.82 -7.64
CA VAL A 77 7.62 -3.00 -7.18
C VAL A 77 7.81 -4.07 -8.26
N SER A 78 7.31 -3.85 -9.48
CA SER A 78 7.40 -4.80 -10.59
C SER A 78 7.24 -4.15 -11.97
N GLY A 79 7.57 -4.90 -13.02
CA GLY A 79 7.38 -4.49 -14.42
C GLY A 79 5.91 -4.21 -14.78
N GLY A 80 4.96 -4.92 -14.19
CA GLY A 80 3.53 -4.67 -14.40
C GLY A 80 3.08 -3.33 -13.84
N GLU A 81 3.61 -2.94 -12.68
CA GLU A 81 3.34 -1.63 -12.07
C GLU A 81 4.05 -0.51 -12.85
N LEU A 82 5.28 -0.71 -13.30
CA LEU A 82 5.99 0.20 -14.21
C LEU A 82 5.18 0.44 -15.49
N TYR A 83 4.73 -0.64 -16.13
CA TYR A 83 3.92 -0.56 -17.34
C TYR A 83 2.59 0.17 -17.09
N THR A 84 1.97 -0.04 -15.93
CA THR A 84 0.74 0.68 -15.55
C THR A 84 0.99 2.18 -15.41
N ALA A 85 2.10 2.59 -14.77
CA ALA A 85 2.49 3.99 -14.67
C ALA A 85 2.77 4.62 -16.05
N TYR A 86 3.51 3.89 -16.90
CA TYR A 86 3.81 4.31 -18.27
C TYR A 86 2.53 4.50 -19.10
N MET A 87 1.62 3.53 -19.08
CA MET A 87 0.33 3.59 -19.79
C MET A 87 -0.57 4.72 -19.29
N ALA A 88 -0.47 5.11 -18.02
CA ALA A 88 -1.16 6.27 -17.46
C ALA A 88 -0.49 7.62 -17.81
N SER A 89 0.58 7.60 -18.61
CA SER A 89 1.41 8.78 -18.90
C SER A 89 1.83 9.48 -17.60
N PHE A 90 2.27 8.68 -16.62
CA PHE A 90 2.82 9.21 -15.38
C PHE A 90 4.19 9.83 -15.66
N PRO A 91 4.59 10.93 -14.99
CA PRO A 91 5.93 11.48 -15.09
C PRO A 91 6.95 10.47 -14.55
N MET A 92 7.57 9.69 -15.44
CA MET A 92 8.39 8.54 -15.07
C MET A 92 9.62 8.95 -14.25
N GLU A 93 10.11 10.18 -14.40
CA GLU A 93 11.17 10.77 -13.58
C GLU A 93 10.80 10.88 -12.08
N ARG A 94 9.52 10.71 -11.72
CA ARG A 94 9.02 10.61 -10.33
C ARG A 94 8.66 9.19 -9.91
N VAL A 95 9.01 8.19 -10.71
CA VAL A 95 8.79 6.77 -10.41
C VAL A 95 10.04 6.18 -9.77
N CYS A 96 9.85 5.43 -8.69
CA CYS A 96 10.90 4.72 -7.97
C CYS A 96 10.66 3.21 -8.04
N LEU A 97 11.60 2.46 -8.62
CA LEU A 97 11.49 1.00 -8.72
C LEU A 97 12.09 0.31 -7.49
N HIS A 98 11.25 -0.39 -6.74
CA HIS A 98 11.58 -1.28 -5.65
C HIS A 98 11.57 -2.76 -6.10
N GLY A 99 11.99 -3.65 -5.21
CA GLY A 99 11.91 -5.10 -5.40
C GLY A 99 13.15 -5.80 -4.88
N SER A 100 13.00 -6.93 -4.18
CA SER A 100 14.14 -7.71 -3.66
C SER A 100 14.83 -8.58 -4.72
N ASN A 101 14.20 -8.74 -5.88
CA ASN A 101 14.71 -9.58 -6.97
C ASN A 101 14.23 -9.01 -8.32
N LYS A 102 14.74 -7.84 -8.69
CA LYS A 102 14.40 -7.20 -9.97
C LYS A 102 14.99 -8.01 -11.11
N THR A 103 14.18 -8.30 -12.11
CA THR A 103 14.60 -9.03 -13.31
C THR A 103 15.39 -8.12 -14.25
N VAL A 104 16.14 -8.73 -15.18
CA VAL A 104 16.85 -7.99 -16.23
C VAL A 104 15.86 -7.18 -17.07
N GLU A 105 14.70 -7.76 -17.36
CA GLU A 105 13.62 -7.14 -18.13
C GLU A 105 13.07 -5.91 -17.41
N GLU A 106 12.84 -5.98 -16.10
CA GLU A 106 12.38 -4.84 -15.30
C GLU A 106 13.41 -3.71 -15.24
N ILE A 107 14.70 -4.03 -15.12
CA ILE A 107 15.77 -3.03 -15.15
C ILE A 107 15.85 -2.36 -16.52
N LYS A 108 15.74 -3.13 -17.62
CA LYS A 108 15.71 -2.59 -18.98
C LYS A 108 14.50 -1.68 -19.18
N MET A 109 13.31 -2.08 -18.71
CA MET A 109 12.11 -1.25 -18.73
C MET A 109 12.31 0.06 -17.94
N ALA A 110 12.95 0.00 -16.77
CA ALA A 110 13.23 1.18 -15.95
C ALA A 110 14.10 2.21 -16.70
N ILE A 111 15.11 1.75 -17.44
CA ILE A 111 15.97 2.61 -18.25
C ILE A 111 15.21 3.14 -19.48
N GLU A 112 14.49 2.27 -20.20
CA GLU A 112 13.70 2.63 -21.38
C GLU A 112 12.65 3.70 -21.06
N TYR A 113 11.98 3.57 -19.92
CA TYR A 113 10.98 4.53 -19.46
C TYR A 113 11.58 5.74 -18.74
N ASN A 114 12.90 5.82 -18.60
CA ASN A 114 13.62 6.91 -17.92
C ASN A 114 13.08 7.20 -16.51
N ILE A 115 13.01 6.17 -15.67
CA ILE A 115 12.48 6.34 -14.32
C ILE A 115 13.39 7.20 -13.44
N GLY A 116 12.83 7.77 -12.37
CA GLY A 116 13.54 8.68 -11.46
C GLY A 116 14.68 8.03 -10.69
N LYS A 117 14.46 6.84 -10.13
CA LYS A 117 15.48 6.07 -9.40
C LYS A 117 15.12 4.60 -9.17
N VAL A 118 16.14 3.81 -8.84
CA VAL A 118 16.01 2.41 -8.38
C VAL A 118 16.39 2.31 -6.90
N ILE A 119 15.58 1.59 -6.12
CA ILE A 119 15.88 1.26 -4.72
C ILE A 119 16.55 -0.11 -4.68
N VAL A 120 17.87 -0.11 -4.53
CA VAL A 120 18.73 -1.30 -4.62
C VAL A 120 18.62 -2.12 -3.34
N ASP A 121 18.34 -3.41 -3.48
CA ASP A 121 18.06 -4.32 -2.36
C ASP A 121 19.24 -5.27 -2.06
N SER A 122 20.16 -5.46 -3.02
CA SER A 122 21.32 -6.36 -2.86
C SER A 122 22.57 -5.90 -3.62
N LYS A 123 23.75 -6.44 -3.24
CA LYS A 123 25.01 -6.24 -3.99
C LYS A 123 24.91 -6.75 -5.43
N TYR A 124 24.31 -7.93 -5.62
CA TYR A 124 24.09 -8.52 -6.94
C TYR A 124 23.26 -7.60 -7.84
N GLU A 125 22.20 -7.02 -7.29
CA GLU A 125 21.37 -6.08 -8.05
C GLU A 125 22.17 -4.83 -8.45
N LEU A 126 23.01 -4.30 -7.56
CA LEU A 126 23.85 -3.14 -7.87
C LEU A 126 24.83 -3.42 -9.02
N GLU A 127 25.47 -4.60 -9.00
CA GLU A 127 26.36 -5.08 -10.07
C GLU A 127 25.61 -5.22 -11.40
N LEU A 128 24.45 -5.87 -11.37
CA LEU A 128 23.61 -6.10 -12.54
C LEU A 128 23.11 -4.78 -13.15
N LEU A 129 22.64 -3.86 -12.31
CA LEU A 129 22.17 -2.55 -12.73
C LEU A 129 23.29 -1.75 -13.40
N ASN A 130 24.51 -1.77 -12.85
CA ASN A 130 25.65 -1.08 -13.44
C ASN A 130 26.00 -1.62 -14.83
N ALA A 131 26.00 -2.95 -15.01
CA ALA A 131 26.29 -3.59 -16.29
C ALA A 131 25.23 -3.25 -17.35
N ILE A 132 23.94 -3.33 -17.01
CA ILE A 132 22.87 -2.99 -17.95
C ILE A 132 22.90 -1.49 -18.28
N CYS A 133 23.19 -0.63 -17.30
CA CYS A 133 23.33 0.80 -17.57
C CYS A 133 24.52 1.11 -18.49
N GLU A 134 25.61 0.34 -18.42
CA GLU A 134 26.74 0.42 -19.36
C GLU A 134 26.31 0.12 -20.79
N GLU A 135 25.59 -0.99 -20.99
CA GLU A 135 25.07 -1.41 -22.31
C GLU A 135 24.17 -0.36 -22.94
N HIS A 136 23.46 0.43 -22.12
CA HIS A 136 22.51 1.45 -22.53
C HIS A 136 23.07 2.89 -22.46
N ASN A 137 24.36 3.08 -22.13
CA ASN A 137 24.98 4.39 -21.93
C ASN A 137 24.15 5.32 -21.02
N HIS A 138 23.68 4.77 -19.90
CA HIS A 138 22.83 5.45 -18.93
C HIS A 138 23.52 5.50 -17.56
N VAL A 139 23.20 6.51 -16.74
CA VAL A 139 23.65 6.56 -15.34
C VAL A 139 22.42 6.58 -14.45
N MET A 140 22.16 5.47 -13.76
CA MET A 140 20.97 5.33 -12.94
C MET A 140 21.16 5.96 -11.57
N ARG A 141 20.19 6.78 -11.15
CA ARG A 141 20.09 7.26 -9.76
C ARG A 141 19.59 6.13 -8.88
N VAL A 142 20.26 5.89 -7.75
CA VAL A 142 19.87 4.81 -6.83
C VAL A 142 19.85 5.25 -5.38
N SER A 143 18.99 4.61 -4.60
CA SER A 143 19.12 4.60 -3.13
C SER A 143 19.34 3.18 -2.64
N ILE A 144 20.19 3.02 -1.63
CA ILE A 144 20.46 1.70 -1.06
C ILE A 144 19.45 1.41 0.05
N ARG A 145 18.71 0.31 -0.07
CA ARG A 145 17.83 -0.15 1.00
C ARG A 145 18.65 -0.79 2.10
N VAL A 146 18.51 -0.26 3.30
CA VAL A 146 19.18 -0.70 4.51
C VAL A 146 18.17 -1.38 5.41
N SER A 147 18.61 -2.47 6.05
CA SER A 147 17.91 -3.09 7.16
C SER A 147 18.50 -2.56 8.48
N PRO A 148 17.82 -1.61 9.16
CA PRO A 148 18.38 -0.88 10.31
C PRO A 148 18.38 -1.69 11.61
N GLY A 149 17.78 -2.89 11.63
CA GLY A 149 17.62 -3.69 12.87
C GLY A 149 16.54 -3.15 13.81
N VAL A 150 15.60 -2.38 13.27
CA VAL A 150 14.41 -1.88 13.97
C VAL A 150 13.19 -2.51 13.33
N GLU A 151 12.40 -3.23 14.11
CA GLU A 151 11.10 -3.77 13.69
C GLU A 151 9.98 -3.16 14.54
N ALA A 152 8.95 -2.66 13.87
CA ALA A 152 7.76 -2.13 14.51
C ALA A 152 6.59 -3.10 14.31
N HIS A 153 6.26 -3.86 15.37
CA HIS A 153 5.03 -4.66 15.44
C HIS A 153 4.05 -3.97 16.38
N THR A 154 2.75 -4.16 16.16
CA THR A 154 1.68 -3.57 16.98
C THR A 154 1.96 -3.78 18.47
N HIS A 155 2.22 -2.67 19.18
CA HIS A 155 2.47 -2.54 20.63
C HIS A 155 3.79 -3.05 21.22
N GLU A 156 4.73 -3.61 20.43
CA GLU A 156 6.05 -4.00 20.93
C GLU A 156 7.16 -3.48 20.01
N PHE A 157 8.02 -2.61 20.54
CA PHE A 157 9.30 -2.25 19.94
C PHE A 157 10.27 -3.40 20.15
N ILE A 158 10.68 -4.07 19.07
CA ILE A 158 11.70 -5.10 19.16
C ILE A 158 12.92 -4.65 18.36
N GLN A 159 13.97 -4.26 19.08
CA GLN A 159 15.31 -4.17 18.52
C GLN A 159 15.83 -5.60 18.34
N THR A 160 15.43 -6.26 17.26
CA THR A 160 15.84 -7.62 16.98
C THR A 160 17.31 -7.62 16.56
N GLY A 161 18.19 -8.17 17.41
CA GLY A 161 19.58 -8.44 17.05
C GLY A 161 19.74 -9.43 15.87
N LYS A 162 18.65 -9.99 15.37
CA LYS A 162 18.58 -10.78 14.13
C LYS A 162 17.77 -10.02 13.08
N ILE A 163 18.47 -9.47 12.11
CA ILE A 163 17.90 -8.98 10.85
C ILE A 163 17.59 -10.23 10.00
N ASP A 164 16.46 -10.89 10.26
CA ASP A 164 15.99 -12.04 9.46
C ASP A 164 14.94 -11.59 8.45
N SER A 165 15.39 -10.79 7.49
CA SER A 165 14.57 -10.24 6.42
C SER A 165 15.26 -10.47 5.09
N LYS A 166 14.47 -10.86 4.07
CA LYS A 166 14.94 -10.99 2.69
C LYS A 166 15.24 -9.64 2.01
N PHE A 167 14.96 -8.54 2.70
CA PHE A 167 15.01 -7.21 2.14
C PHE A 167 16.20 -6.41 2.63
N GLY A 168 16.86 -5.72 1.71
CA GLY A 168 17.86 -4.71 2.01
C GLY A 168 19.19 -5.25 2.54
N ILE A 169 20.17 -4.37 2.55
CA ILE A 169 21.51 -4.63 3.04
C ILE A 169 21.53 -4.48 4.56
N PRO A 170 22.01 -5.48 5.32
CA PRO A 170 22.20 -5.33 6.76
C PRO A 170 23.08 -4.12 7.07
N LEU A 171 22.71 -3.32 8.07
CA LEU A 171 23.40 -2.09 8.45
C LEU A 171 24.94 -2.21 8.47
N LYS A 172 25.46 -3.31 9.04
CA LYS A 172 26.90 -3.58 9.16
C LYS A 172 27.64 -3.81 7.84
N GLN A 173 26.93 -4.13 6.76
CA GLN A 173 27.49 -4.41 5.43
C GLN A 173 27.36 -3.22 4.48
N VAL A 174 26.70 -2.13 4.89
CA VAL A 174 26.44 -0.99 4.00
C VAL A 174 27.75 -0.32 3.59
N ARG A 175 28.68 -0.08 4.52
CA ARG A 175 29.97 0.56 4.20
C ARG A 175 30.78 -0.25 3.17
N ASP A 176 30.84 -1.57 3.33
CA ASP A 176 31.51 -2.47 2.36
C ASP A 176 30.89 -2.38 0.96
N LEU A 177 29.55 -2.26 0.88
CA LEU A 177 28.85 -2.08 -0.40
C LEU A 177 29.16 -0.72 -1.03
N PHE A 178 29.24 0.32 -0.22
CA PHE A 178 29.59 1.66 -0.68
C PHE A 178 31.03 1.71 -1.18
N ASP A 179 31.99 1.10 -0.47
CA ASP A 179 33.37 0.98 -0.94
C ASP A 179 33.45 0.25 -2.28
N PHE A 180 32.72 -0.87 -2.42
CA PHE A 180 32.59 -1.57 -3.69
C PHE A 180 32.00 -0.69 -4.81
N SER A 181 31.04 0.19 -4.48
CA SER A 181 30.38 1.04 -5.46
C SER A 181 31.28 2.11 -6.11
N LYS A 182 32.46 2.40 -5.53
CA LYS A 182 33.43 3.39 -6.07
C LYS A 182 33.90 3.04 -7.49
N ASP A 183 33.87 1.76 -7.86
CA ASP A 183 34.27 1.28 -9.19
C ASP A 183 33.12 1.27 -10.21
N LEU A 184 31.88 1.57 -9.78
CA LEU A 184 30.68 1.53 -10.63
C LEU A 184 30.43 2.90 -11.29
N LYS A 185 30.74 3.00 -12.58
CA LYS A 185 30.67 4.27 -13.33
C LYS A 185 29.26 4.65 -13.77
N ASN A 186 28.32 3.70 -13.80
CA ASN A 186 26.98 3.89 -14.34
C ASN A 186 25.91 4.01 -13.23
N ILE A 187 26.35 4.20 -11.99
CA ILE A 187 25.51 4.31 -10.81
C ILE A 187 25.77 5.64 -10.10
N ASN A 188 24.70 6.34 -9.75
CA ASN A 188 24.75 7.52 -8.89
C ASN A 188 23.97 7.23 -7.61
N ILE A 189 24.66 6.92 -6.52
CA ILE A 189 24.03 6.69 -5.21
C ILE A 189 23.69 8.04 -4.58
N ILE A 190 22.40 8.35 -4.46
CA ILE A 190 21.91 9.65 -4.00
C ILE A 190 21.40 9.64 -2.55
N GLY A 191 21.16 8.47 -1.98
CA GLY A 191 20.52 8.36 -0.68
C GLY A 191 20.39 6.95 -0.13
N LEU A 192 19.77 6.85 1.03
CA LEU A 192 19.46 5.59 1.71
C LEU A 192 17.95 5.41 1.81
N HIS A 193 17.51 4.16 1.84
CA HIS A 193 16.12 3.75 2.04
C HIS A 193 16.03 2.80 3.23
N CYS A 194 14.95 2.86 3.99
CA CYS A 194 14.57 1.78 4.91
C CYS A 194 13.05 1.65 4.96
N HIS A 195 12.55 0.50 5.40
CA HIS A 195 11.14 0.29 5.67
C HIS A 195 10.99 -0.72 6.81
N ILE A 196 10.37 -0.30 7.91
CA ILE A 196 10.44 -1.00 9.22
C ILE A 196 9.18 -1.77 9.60
N GLY A 197 8.12 -1.69 8.79
CA GLY A 197 6.88 -2.42 9.07
C GLY A 197 5.64 -1.84 8.39
N SER A 198 4.48 -2.39 8.76
CA SER A 198 3.17 -1.97 8.29
C SER A 198 2.23 -1.85 9.48
N GLN A 199 1.22 -0.97 9.37
CA GLN A 199 0.21 -0.77 10.40
C GLN A 199 0.80 -0.22 11.71
N ILE A 200 1.82 0.63 11.59
CA ILE A 200 2.50 1.27 12.70
C ILE A 200 1.66 2.48 13.12
N ILE A 201 1.20 2.47 14.38
CA ILE A 201 0.41 3.55 14.99
C ILE A 201 1.24 4.42 15.95
N ASP A 202 2.37 3.90 16.43
CA ASP A 202 3.33 4.61 17.28
C ASP A 202 4.41 5.28 16.41
N GLU A 203 4.75 6.51 16.74
CA GLU A 203 5.77 7.28 16.02
C GLU A 203 7.20 6.91 16.44
N GLU A 204 7.40 6.39 17.65
CA GLU A 204 8.74 6.15 18.23
C GLU A 204 9.64 5.25 17.36
N PRO A 205 9.16 4.12 16.79
CA PRO A 205 10.00 3.28 15.92
C PRO A 205 10.52 4.02 14.68
N PHE A 206 9.76 4.97 14.14
CA PHE A 206 10.20 5.79 13.02
C PHE A 206 11.29 6.78 13.44
N LEU A 207 11.18 7.37 14.63
CA LEU A 207 12.17 8.34 15.14
C LEU A 207 13.51 7.66 15.42
N VAL A 208 13.49 6.50 16.08
CA VAL A 208 14.69 5.68 16.33
C VAL A 208 15.35 5.26 15.02
N THR A 209 14.54 4.86 14.03
CA THR A 209 15.06 4.49 12.71
C THR A 209 15.72 5.66 12.00
N ALA A 210 15.13 6.85 12.06
CA ALA A 210 15.71 8.05 11.46
C ALA A 210 17.09 8.36 12.09
N GLU A 211 17.24 8.19 13.40
CA GLU A 211 18.53 8.37 14.08
C GLU A 211 19.59 7.37 13.60
N VAL A 212 19.25 6.07 13.52
CA VAL A 212 20.17 5.04 13.02
C VAL A 212 20.63 5.36 11.59
N MET A 213 19.69 5.76 10.73
CA MET A 213 19.97 6.04 9.33
C MET A 213 20.78 7.33 9.12
N LEU A 214 20.53 8.38 9.92
CA LEU A 214 21.31 9.63 9.86
C LEU A 214 22.76 9.43 10.32
N ASN A 215 22.98 8.63 11.37
CA ASN A 215 24.32 8.26 11.80
C ASN A 215 25.07 7.49 10.70
N LEU A 216 24.39 6.56 10.02
CA LEU A 216 24.98 5.87 8.86
C LEU A 216 25.32 6.85 7.72
N MET A 217 24.45 7.81 7.40
CA MET A 217 24.76 8.84 6.39
C MET A 217 25.97 9.68 6.78
N LYS A 218 26.15 9.97 8.07
CA LYS A 218 27.32 10.67 8.59
C LYS A 218 28.60 9.86 8.41
N GLU A 219 28.60 8.58 8.75
CA GLU A 219 29.75 7.68 8.52
C GLU A 219 30.12 7.64 7.03
N LEU A 220 29.13 7.48 6.15
CA LEU A 220 29.35 7.45 4.70
C LEU A 220 29.88 8.80 4.16
N LYS A 221 29.47 9.92 4.75
CA LYS A 221 30.03 11.25 4.42
C LYS A 221 31.51 11.36 4.78
N GLU A 222 31.93 10.77 5.89
CA GLU A 222 33.35 10.70 6.28
C GLU A 222 34.16 9.80 5.34
N ASP A 223 33.53 8.77 4.78
CA ASP A 223 34.11 7.91 3.74
C ASP A 223 34.10 8.55 2.32
N GLY A 224 33.59 9.78 2.20
CA GLY A 224 33.61 10.59 0.98
C GLY A 224 32.33 10.58 0.14
N PHE A 225 31.23 9.98 0.62
CA PHE A 225 29.96 9.93 -0.09
C PHE A 225 29.03 11.10 0.28
N SER A 226 28.52 11.82 -0.73
CA SER A 226 27.58 12.92 -0.51
C SER A 226 26.16 12.46 -0.80
N LEU A 227 25.48 11.97 0.24
CA LEU A 227 24.08 11.54 0.16
C LEU A 227 23.15 12.71 0.47
N THR A 228 22.09 12.85 -0.32
CA THR A 228 21.16 14.00 -0.28
C THR A 228 19.73 13.60 0.09
N GLU A 229 19.40 12.32 0.04
CA GLU A 229 18.07 11.80 0.35
C GLU A 229 18.10 10.73 1.45
N LEU A 230 17.11 10.81 2.34
CA LEU A 230 16.80 9.75 3.30
C LEU A 230 15.33 9.36 3.16
N ASN A 231 15.10 8.16 2.65
CA ASN A 231 13.78 7.59 2.52
C ASN A 231 13.46 6.65 3.69
N LEU A 232 12.48 7.04 4.50
CA LEU A 232 12.09 6.31 5.72
C LEU A 232 10.96 5.30 5.46
N GLY A 233 10.57 5.14 4.21
CA GLY A 233 9.57 4.17 3.81
C GLY A 233 8.15 4.56 4.24
N GLY A 234 7.25 3.59 4.14
CA GLY A 234 5.87 3.71 4.59
C GLY A 234 5.62 3.03 5.92
N GLY A 235 4.38 2.60 6.12
CA GLY A 235 3.97 1.79 7.26
C GLY A 235 2.92 2.45 8.15
N PHE A 236 2.56 3.69 7.86
CA PHE A 236 1.55 4.47 8.58
C PHE A 236 0.23 3.70 8.69
N GLY A 237 -0.19 3.44 9.92
CA GLY A 237 -1.41 2.70 10.22
C GLY A 237 -2.68 3.47 9.91
N ILE A 238 -3.77 2.72 9.77
CA ILE A 238 -5.14 3.25 9.69
C ILE A 238 -6.00 2.61 10.78
N PRO A 239 -7.10 3.24 11.23
CA PRO A 239 -8.09 2.59 12.09
C PRO A 239 -8.52 1.22 11.54
N GLN A 240 -8.53 0.17 12.37
CA GLN A 240 -9.11 -1.13 11.97
C GLN A 240 -10.61 -1.13 12.21
N MET A 241 -11.02 -0.57 13.35
CA MET A 241 -12.41 -0.35 13.76
C MET A 241 -12.77 1.14 13.68
N ARG A 242 -14.06 1.46 13.53
CA ARG A 242 -14.54 2.86 13.43
C ARG A 242 -14.16 3.74 14.63
N HIS A 243 -13.93 3.13 15.80
CA HIS A 243 -13.63 3.81 17.06
C HIS A 243 -12.13 3.82 17.41
N ASP A 244 -11.29 3.20 16.58
CA ASP A 244 -9.84 3.24 16.79
C ASP A 244 -9.30 4.65 16.54
N ALA A 245 -8.24 5.00 17.27
CA ALA A 245 -7.53 6.24 17.02
C ALA A 245 -6.87 6.20 15.62
N SER A 246 -6.93 7.34 14.92
CA SER A 246 -6.22 7.52 13.66
C SER A 246 -4.76 7.88 13.90
N PHE A 247 -3.87 7.41 13.03
CA PHE A 247 -2.47 7.84 13.03
C PHE A 247 -2.38 9.35 12.78
N ASN A 248 -1.82 10.09 13.74
CA ASN A 248 -1.70 11.54 13.67
C ASN A 248 -0.47 11.95 12.86
N VAL A 249 -0.64 11.99 11.54
CA VAL A 249 0.47 12.26 10.61
C VAL A 249 1.08 13.66 10.78
N ASP A 250 0.29 14.66 11.22
CA ASP A 250 0.76 16.03 11.46
C ASP A 250 1.74 16.05 12.64
N GLN A 251 1.34 15.44 13.76
CA GLN A 251 2.18 15.31 14.95
C GLN A 251 3.44 14.46 14.69
N TYR A 252 3.28 13.35 13.96
CA TYR A 252 4.41 12.49 13.59
C TYR A 252 5.45 13.26 12.77
N ILE A 253 5.04 13.95 11.70
CA ILE A 253 5.97 14.68 10.83
C ILE A 253 6.63 15.85 11.57
N GLU A 254 5.90 16.55 12.45
CA GLU A 254 6.49 17.57 13.32
C GLU A 254 7.62 16.99 14.19
N LYS A 255 7.36 15.88 14.88
CA LYS A 255 8.35 15.21 15.72
C LYS A 255 9.51 14.66 14.90
N LEU A 256 9.23 14.03 13.76
CA LEU A 256 10.25 13.53 12.85
C LEU A 256 11.20 14.65 12.42
N MET A 257 10.66 15.77 11.92
CA MET A 257 11.49 16.87 11.43
C MET A 257 12.26 17.57 12.56
N SER A 258 11.67 17.68 13.74
CA SER A 258 12.37 18.14 14.95
C SER A 258 13.57 17.24 15.27
N THR A 259 13.36 15.92 15.31
CA THR A 259 14.39 14.92 15.58
C THR A 259 15.48 14.93 14.52
N VAL A 260 15.12 14.94 13.23
CA VAL A 260 16.07 14.99 12.10
C VAL A 260 16.95 16.23 12.21
N ARG A 261 16.38 17.42 12.42
CA ARG A 261 17.14 18.68 12.54
C ARG A 261 18.09 18.66 13.74
N ARG A 262 17.61 18.20 14.89
CA ARG A 262 18.43 18.07 16.11
C ARG A 262 19.64 17.17 15.85
N ILE A 263 19.41 15.95 15.36
CA ILE A 263 20.47 14.97 15.10
C ILE A 263 21.45 15.49 14.05
N CYS A 264 20.96 16.03 12.93
CA CYS A 264 21.82 16.59 11.88
C CYS A 264 22.73 17.70 12.44
N SER A 265 22.19 18.57 13.31
CA SER A 265 22.98 19.60 13.97
C SER A 265 24.05 19.02 14.91
N GLU A 266 23.73 17.97 15.68
CA GLU A 266 24.65 17.32 16.62
C GLU A 266 25.82 16.63 15.88
N ILE A 267 25.53 15.93 14.77
CA ILE A 267 26.52 15.17 14.01
C ILE A 267 27.14 15.97 12.83
N GLN A 268 26.79 17.26 12.70
CA GLN A 268 27.26 18.15 11.63
C GLN A 268 26.98 17.62 10.21
N LEU A 269 25.77 17.08 10.02
CA LEU A 269 25.24 16.64 8.74
C LEU A 269 24.26 17.69 8.21
N GLU A 270 24.20 17.85 6.89
CA GLU A 270 23.14 18.65 6.27
C GLU A 270 21.82 17.88 6.35
N VAL A 271 20.70 18.57 6.58
CA VAL A 271 19.39 17.92 6.65
C VAL A 271 19.06 17.37 5.26
N PRO A 272 18.93 16.04 5.08
CA PRO A 272 18.64 15.47 3.78
C PRO A 272 17.18 15.73 3.39
N LYS A 273 16.87 15.58 2.10
CA LYS A 273 15.49 15.47 1.65
C LYS A 273 14.86 14.22 2.27
N ILE A 274 13.77 14.40 3.01
CA ILE A 274 13.04 13.30 3.65
C ILE A 274 11.99 12.74 2.69
N VAL A 275 12.01 11.42 2.47
CA VAL A 275 11.02 10.73 1.63
C VAL A 275 10.23 9.76 2.50
N VAL A 276 8.91 9.69 2.26
CA VAL A 276 8.00 8.72 2.89
C VAL A 276 7.17 8.00 1.84
N GLU A 277 6.77 6.75 2.12
CA GLU A 277 6.13 5.85 1.14
C GLU A 277 4.70 5.40 1.55
N PRO A 278 3.75 6.32 1.80
CA PRO A 278 2.43 5.95 2.30
C PRO A 278 1.60 5.22 1.24
N GLY A 279 1.36 3.92 1.44
CA GLY A 279 0.37 3.14 0.68
C GLY A 279 -0.96 3.04 1.42
N ARG A 280 -0.97 2.28 2.53
CA ARG A 280 -2.17 2.00 3.33
C ARG A 280 -2.86 3.26 3.83
N TYR A 281 -2.09 4.20 4.38
CA TYR A 281 -2.63 5.46 4.90
C TYR A 281 -3.32 6.29 3.83
N THR A 282 -2.79 6.28 2.60
CA THR A 282 -3.33 7.05 1.48
C THR A 282 -4.70 6.53 1.03
N VAL A 283 -4.82 5.22 0.77
CA VAL A 283 -5.99 4.65 0.09
C VAL A 283 -6.86 3.75 0.98
N GLY A 284 -6.35 3.28 2.11
CA GLY A 284 -7.01 2.26 2.93
C GLY A 284 -8.40 2.68 3.40
N THR A 285 -8.50 3.82 4.10
CA THR A 285 -9.78 4.39 4.58
C THR A 285 -10.63 5.00 3.46
N ALA A 286 -10.01 5.23 2.30
CA ALA A 286 -10.70 5.74 1.12
C ALA A 286 -11.46 4.64 0.36
N GLY A 287 -11.40 3.38 0.79
CA GLY A 287 -12.11 2.29 0.13
C GLY A 287 -13.02 1.50 1.06
N ILE A 288 -14.17 1.11 0.53
CA ILE A 288 -15.08 0.10 1.11
C ILE A 288 -15.37 -0.98 0.08
N THR A 289 -15.78 -2.16 0.55
CA THR A 289 -16.29 -3.22 -0.32
C THR A 289 -17.73 -3.52 0.05
N LEU A 290 -18.62 -3.39 -0.94
CA LEU A 290 -20.03 -3.69 -0.80
C LEU A 290 -20.30 -5.12 -1.22
N TYR A 291 -21.09 -5.82 -0.43
CA TYR A 291 -21.55 -7.16 -0.70
C TYR A 291 -23.06 -7.26 -0.57
N LYS A 292 -23.66 -8.23 -1.27
CA LYS A 292 -25.03 -8.66 -1.02
C LYS A 292 -25.02 -9.85 -0.08
N ILE A 293 -25.79 -9.74 1.00
CA ILE A 293 -26.00 -10.84 1.94
C ILE A 293 -26.88 -11.90 1.27
N GLY A 294 -26.40 -13.15 1.30
CA GLY A 294 -27.12 -14.32 0.85
C GLY A 294 -27.63 -15.13 2.05
N THR A 295 -27.07 -16.32 2.26
CA THR A 295 -27.51 -17.27 3.28
C THR A 295 -27.24 -16.76 4.70
N VAL A 296 -28.25 -16.83 5.57
CA VAL A 296 -28.10 -16.70 7.01
C VAL A 296 -28.34 -18.07 7.64
N LYS A 297 -27.32 -18.63 8.29
CA LYS A 297 -27.38 -19.96 8.90
C LYS A 297 -27.05 -19.88 10.37
N GLU A 298 -28.01 -20.25 11.20
CA GLU A 298 -27.81 -20.41 12.64
C GLU A 298 -27.43 -21.86 12.95
N ILE A 299 -26.34 -22.02 13.70
CA ILE A 299 -25.94 -23.29 14.29
C ILE A 299 -26.15 -23.12 15.80
N PRO A 300 -27.20 -23.73 16.38
CA PRO A 300 -27.55 -23.56 17.79
C PRO A 300 -26.34 -23.77 18.69
N GLU A 301 -26.18 -22.88 19.68
CA GLU A 301 -25.10 -22.89 20.68
C GLU A 301 -23.67 -22.70 20.13
N ILE A 302 -23.50 -22.60 18.81
CA ILE A 302 -22.18 -22.49 18.17
C ILE A 302 -21.99 -21.09 17.57
N ARG A 303 -22.79 -20.73 16.56
CA ARG A 303 -22.58 -19.52 15.75
C ARG A 303 -23.70 -19.25 14.78
N LYS A 304 -23.92 -17.97 14.48
CA LYS A 304 -24.69 -17.51 13.32
C LYS A 304 -23.75 -17.06 12.20
N TYR A 305 -23.83 -17.73 11.06
CA TYR A 305 -23.10 -17.39 9.85
C TYR A 305 -23.95 -16.56 8.90
N VAL A 306 -23.34 -15.54 8.31
CA VAL A 306 -23.94 -14.66 7.32
C VAL A 306 -23.03 -14.69 6.10
N SER A 307 -23.48 -15.37 5.04
CA SER A 307 -22.70 -15.51 3.82
C SER A 307 -22.94 -14.34 2.88
N VAL A 308 -21.87 -13.81 2.31
CA VAL A 308 -21.91 -12.76 1.29
C VAL A 308 -21.55 -13.29 -0.09
N ASP A 309 -21.89 -12.54 -1.13
CA ASP A 309 -21.52 -12.83 -2.51
C ASP A 309 -20.06 -12.49 -2.85
N GLY A 310 -19.17 -12.30 -1.88
CA GLY A 310 -17.73 -12.19 -2.09
C GLY A 310 -16.96 -13.20 -1.24
N GLY A 311 -15.75 -12.85 -0.81
CA GLY A 311 -14.96 -13.70 0.06
C GLY A 311 -13.46 -13.49 -0.07
N MET A 312 -12.69 -14.53 0.24
CA MET A 312 -11.24 -14.50 0.17
C MET A 312 -10.69 -14.18 -1.23
N THR A 313 -11.48 -14.34 -2.30
CA THR A 313 -11.11 -13.95 -3.67
C THR A 313 -10.92 -12.45 -3.83
N ASP A 314 -11.68 -11.64 -3.10
CA ASP A 314 -11.68 -10.18 -3.18
C ASP A 314 -11.17 -9.53 -1.87
N ASN A 315 -11.20 -10.24 -0.76
CA ASN A 315 -10.51 -9.82 0.46
C ASN A 315 -9.75 -11.00 1.08
N PRO A 316 -8.54 -11.32 0.58
CA PRO A 316 -7.74 -12.42 1.10
C PRO A 316 -7.08 -12.10 2.45
N ARG A 317 -7.13 -10.83 2.91
CA ARG A 317 -6.36 -10.37 4.07
C ARG A 317 -6.73 -11.06 5.39
N PRO A 318 -8.01 -11.35 5.71
CA PRO A 318 -8.36 -12.13 6.90
C PRO A 318 -7.72 -13.52 6.89
N ALA A 319 -7.76 -14.21 5.74
CA ALA A 319 -7.19 -15.55 5.60
C ALA A 319 -5.64 -15.55 5.64
N LEU A 320 -5.00 -14.57 5.02
CA LEU A 320 -3.53 -14.50 4.91
C LEU A 320 -2.85 -13.92 6.14
N TYR A 321 -3.49 -12.95 6.80
CA TYR A 321 -2.85 -12.13 7.83
C TYR A 321 -3.62 -12.10 9.15
N GLY A 322 -4.79 -12.74 9.25
CA GLY A 322 -5.68 -12.55 10.39
C GLY A 322 -6.20 -11.10 10.49
N ALA A 323 -6.26 -10.37 9.37
CA ALA A 323 -6.69 -8.98 9.37
C ALA A 323 -8.14 -8.86 9.87
N VAL A 324 -8.36 -7.91 10.78
CA VAL A 324 -9.68 -7.58 11.33
C VAL A 324 -10.28 -6.43 10.53
N TYR A 325 -11.60 -6.48 10.33
CA TYR A 325 -12.38 -5.44 9.66
C TYR A 325 -13.66 -5.14 10.42
N ASP A 326 -14.11 -3.90 10.26
CA ASP A 326 -15.43 -3.43 10.68
C ASP A 326 -16.40 -3.44 9.47
N ALA A 327 -17.70 -3.52 9.75
CA ALA A 327 -18.73 -3.52 8.71
C ALA A 327 -20.03 -2.88 9.17
N ILE A 328 -20.83 -2.45 8.19
CA ILE A 328 -22.14 -1.81 8.37
C ILE A 328 -23.14 -2.50 7.46
N VAL A 329 -24.34 -2.78 7.96
CA VAL A 329 -25.48 -3.15 7.11
C VAL A 329 -26.04 -1.87 6.50
N ALA A 330 -25.68 -1.63 5.24
CA ALA A 330 -25.83 -0.35 4.57
C ALA A 330 -27.28 0.15 4.51
N ASN A 331 -28.25 -0.74 4.37
CA ASN A 331 -29.67 -0.39 4.33
C ASN A 331 -30.35 -0.36 5.72
N LYS A 332 -29.60 -0.54 6.82
CA LYS A 332 -30.14 -0.63 8.20
C LYS A 332 -29.38 0.25 9.21
N THR A 333 -28.92 1.43 8.79
CA THR A 333 -28.06 2.29 9.66
C THR A 333 -28.74 2.88 10.89
N LEU A 334 -30.08 3.00 10.89
CA LEU A 334 -30.86 3.60 11.98
C LEU A 334 -31.71 2.59 12.77
N VAL A 335 -31.67 1.29 12.45
CA VAL A 335 -32.86 0.44 12.63
C VAL A 335 -32.82 -0.54 13.81
N SER A 336 -31.73 -0.68 14.59
CA SER A 336 -31.78 -1.67 15.70
C SER A 336 -30.92 -1.34 16.92
N GLU A 337 -31.57 -1.21 18.08
CA GLU A 337 -30.92 -1.35 19.39
C GLU A 337 -30.48 -2.80 19.64
N GLU A 338 -31.12 -3.78 19.01
CA GLU A 338 -30.77 -5.19 19.10
C GLU A 338 -29.66 -5.53 18.11
N GLN A 339 -28.46 -5.78 18.64
CA GLN A 339 -27.32 -6.28 17.89
C GLN A 339 -27.18 -7.79 18.13
N GLU A 340 -26.90 -8.54 17.08
CA GLU A 340 -26.58 -9.96 17.13
C GLU A 340 -25.11 -10.17 16.78
N ILE A 341 -24.46 -11.11 17.46
CA ILE A 341 -23.10 -11.52 17.11
C ILE A 341 -23.17 -12.54 15.98
N VAL A 342 -22.54 -12.22 14.85
CA VAL A 342 -22.50 -13.06 13.66
C VAL A 342 -21.08 -13.20 13.12
N THR A 343 -20.85 -14.22 12.31
CA THR A 343 -19.63 -14.35 11.51
C THR A 343 -19.96 -14.16 10.04
N ILE A 344 -19.25 -13.24 9.40
CA ILE A 344 -19.36 -13.00 7.97
C ILE A 344 -18.47 -14.00 7.23
N SER A 345 -19.08 -14.81 6.37
CA SER A 345 -18.38 -15.76 5.51
C SER A 345 -18.49 -15.35 4.04
N GLY A 346 -17.49 -15.65 3.23
CA GLY A 346 -17.60 -15.59 1.78
C GLY A 346 -18.31 -16.82 1.19
N ARG A 347 -18.27 -16.91 -0.14
CA ARG A 347 -18.88 -17.99 -0.93
C ARG A 347 -17.90 -19.02 -1.49
N CYS A 348 -16.61 -18.94 -1.17
CA CYS A 348 -15.63 -19.92 -1.64
C CYS A 348 -15.87 -21.29 -0.97
N CYS A 349 -15.41 -22.38 -1.61
CA CYS A 349 -15.56 -23.74 -1.08
C CYS A 349 -14.55 -24.13 0.02
N GLU A 350 -13.82 -23.16 0.56
CA GLU A 350 -12.80 -23.30 1.60
C GLU A 350 -13.30 -22.60 2.88
N SER A 351 -12.55 -22.68 3.98
CA SER A 351 -12.80 -21.86 5.17
C SER A 351 -12.63 -20.36 4.88
N ASP A 352 -13.68 -19.75 4.31
CA ASP A 352 -13.73 -18.37 3.83
C ASP A 352 -14.42 -17.46 4.85
N THR A 353 -13.70 -17.11 5.92
CA THR A 353 -14.19 -16.19 6.95
C THR A 353 -13.62 -14.79 6.71
N LEU A 354 -14.51 -13.82 6.47
CA LEU A 354 -14.13 -12.42 6.27
C LEU A 354 -14.03 -11.66 7.60
N ILE A 355 -15.04 -11.83 8.47
CA ILE A 355 -15.09 -11.16 9.78
C ILE A 355 -15.66 -12.14 10.79
N LYS A 356 -14.90 -12.41 11.84
CA LYS A 356 -15.30 -13.29 12.93
C LYS A 356 -15.96 -12.47 14.05
N ASP A 357 -17.11 -12.94 14.51
CA ASP A 357 -17.81 -12.45 15.70
C ASP A 357 -18.06 -10.93 15.73
N ILE A 358 -18.62 -10.38 14.64
CA ILE A 358 -19.03 -8.97 14.53
C ILE A 358 -20.44 -8.76 15.07
N GLN A 359 -20.66 -7.63 15.75
CA GLN A 359 -21.99 -7.17 16.16
C GLN A 359 -22.66 -6.41 15.00
N LEU A 360 -23.82 -6.90 14.55
CA LEU A 360 -24.61 -6.27 13.51
C LEU A 360 -26.10 -6.26 13.89
N PRO A 361 -26.91 -5.32 13.37
CA PRO A 361 -28.35 -5.45 13.45
C PRO A 361 -28.79 -6.74 12.76
N LYS A 362 -30.01 -7.22 13.06
CA LYS A 362 -30.56 -8.41 12.41
C LYS A 362 -30.52 -8.31 10.88
N VAL A 363 -29.73 -9.19 10.28
CA VAL A 363 -29.54 -9.26 8.82
C VAL A 363 -30.50 -10.24 8.15
N GLU A 364 -30.82 -9.96 6.89
CA GLU A 364 -31.68 -10.77 6.04
C GLU A 364 -31.05 -10.93 4.64
N PRO A 365 -31.34 -12.04 3.92
CA PRO A 365 -30.92 -12.17 2.53
C PRO A 365 -31.39 -10.98 1.69
N GLY A 366 -30.48 -10.40 0.92
CA GLY A 366 -30.72 -9.21 0.10
C GLY A 366 -30.21 -7.91 0.71
N ASP A 367 -29.95 -7.86 2.02
CA ASP A 367 -29.29 -6.71 2.66
C ASP A 367 -27.91 -6.45 2.04
N ILE A 368 -27.46 -5.20 2.07
CA ILE A 368 -26.14 -4.81 1.60
C ILE A 368 -25.20 -4.66 2.80
N LEU A 369 -24.06 -5.35 2.77
CA LEU A 369 -23.01 -5.24 3.77
C LEU A 369 -21.86 -4.40 3.21
N ALA A 370 -21.52 -3.29 3.88
CA ALA A 370 -20.34 -2.50 3.58
C ALA A 370 -19.21 -2.88 4.55
N VAL A 371 -18.16 -3.54 4.05
CA VAL A 371 -16.92 -3.77 4.80
C VAL A 371 -16.00 -2.57 4.60
N LEU A 372 -15.55 -1.99 5.70
CA LEU A 372 -14.83 -0.72 5.70
C LEU A 372 -13.32 -0.91 5.51
N ASN A 373 -12.63 0.18 5.14
CA ASN A 373 -11.17 0.26 5.08
C ASN A 373 -10.51 -0.78 4.15
N THR A 374 -11.15 -1.10 3.03
CA THR A 374 -10.71 -2.11 2.05
C THR A 374 -9.98 -1.51 0.84
N GLY A 375 -9.66 -0.21 0.85
CA GLY A 375 -9.01 0.43 -0.29
C GLY A 375 -7.55 0.02 -0.52
N ALA A 376 -6.89 -0.58 0.48
CA ALA A 376 -5.48 -0.98 0.40
C ALA A 376 -5.31 -2.50 0.44
N TYR A 377 -4.62 -3.04 -0.56
CA TYR A 377 -4.20 -4.43 -0.76
C TYR A 377 -5.33 -5.42 -1.09
N ASN A 378 -6.60 -5.08 -0.89
CA ASN A 378 -7.70 -6.00 -1.17
C ASN A 378 -7.82 -6.29 -2.68
N TYR A 379 -8.11 -5.27 -3.49
CA TYR A 379 -8.21 -5.44 -4.94
C TYR A 379 -6.88 -5.92 -5.56
N ALA A 380 -5.75 -5.37 -5.10
CA ALA A 380 -4.41 -5.72 -5.59
C ALA A 380 -4.07 -7.20 -5.37
N MET A 381 -4.64 -7.84 -4.34
CA MET A 381 -4.44 -9.26 -4.04
C MET A 381 -5.62 -10.15 -4.50
N SER A 382 -6.56 -9.60 -5.28
CA SER A 382 -7.71 -10.36 -5.72
C SER A 382 -7.37 -11.49 -6.69
N SER A 383 -8.09 -12.59 -6.59
CA SER A 383 -7.85 -13.81 -7.37
C SER A 383 -9.14 -14.36 -7.99
N ASN A 384 -8.98 -15.31 -8.91
CA ASN A 384 -10.07 -16.06 -9.51
C ASN A 384 -10.20 -17.47 -8.89
N TYR A 385 -9.92 -17.62 -7.59
CA TYR A 385 -10.18 -18.87 -6.90
C TYR A 385 -11.65 -19.28 -7.08
N ASN A 386 -11.90 -20.58 -7.22
CA ASN A 386 -13.19 -21.14 -7.66
C ASN A 386 -13.75 -20.55 -8.97
N LYS A 387 -12.90 -19.99 -9.85
CA LYS A 387 -13.28 -19.34 -11.11
C LYS A 387 -14.31 -18.20 -10.90
N ILE A 388 -14.26 -17.56 -9.73
CA ILE A 388 -15.08 -16.39 -9.40
C ILE A 388 -14.50 -15.17 -10.14
N PRO A 389 -15.31 -14.42 -10.93
CA PRO A 389 -14.85 -13.21 -11.59
C PRO A 389 -14.48 -12.10 -10.59
N ARG A 390 -13.38 -11.38 -10.84
CA ARG A 390 -12.99 -10.23 -10.01
C ARG A 390 -14.08 -9.16 -10.02
N PRO A 391 -14.35 -8.53 -8.86
CA PRO A 391 -15.32 -7.45 -8.74
C PRO A 391 -14.99 -6.22 -9.60
N ALA A 392 -16.01 -5.42 -9.91
CA ALA A 392 -15.79 -4.07 -10.42
C ALA A 392 -15.21 -3.15 -9.34
N VAL A 393 -14.55 -2.08 -9.79
CA VAL A 393 -14.09 -0.97 -8.94
C VAL A 393 -14.70 0.33 -9.47
N VAL A 394 -15.36 1.07 -8.57
CA VAL A 394 -15.95 2.38 -8.83
C VAL A 394 -15.16 3.45 -8.06
N LEU A 395 -14.92 4.58 -8.72
CA LEU A 395 -14.32 5.77 -8.14
C LEU A 395 -15.41 6.81 -7.89
N LEU A 396 -15.37 7.44 -6.72
CA LEU A 396 -16.24 8.54 -6.33
C LEU A 396 -15.44 9.84 -6.29
N ARG A 397 -16.02 10.92 -6.81
CA ARG A 397 -15.44 12.27 -6.74
C ARG A 397 -16.54 13.32 -6.71
N GLY A 398 -16.61 14.12 -5.64
CA GLY A 398 -17.70 15.08 -5.46
C GLY A 398 -19.05 14.37 -5.41
N ASP A 399 -19.90 14.60 -6.41
CA ASP A 399 -21.21 13.96 -6.58
C ASP A 399 -21.24 12.97 -7.76
N GLU A 400 -20.07 12.65 -8.34
CA GLU A 400 -19.93 11.76 -9.49
C GLU A 400 -19.37 10.39 -9.08
N ASP A 401 -19.86 9.35 -9.76
CA ASP A 401 -19.41 7.97 -9.59
C ASP A 401 -19.20 7.28 -10.95
N GLU A 402 -18.02 6.69 -11.16
CA GLU A 402 -17.66 6.01 -12.42
C GLU A 402 -16.87 4.70 -12.21
N ILE A 403 -17.03 3.75 -13.14
CA ILE A 403 -16.25 2.51 -13.16
C ILE A 403 -14.82 2.81 -13.63
N ILE A 404 -13.84 2.48 -12.78
CA ILE A 404 -12.41 2.53 -13.13
C ILE A 404 -11.81 1.15 -13.41
N VAL A 405 -12.49 0.09 -12.98
CA VAL A 405 -12.21 -1.28 -13.41
C VAL A 405 -13.52 -2.04 -13.61
N ARG A 406 -13.77 -2.52 -14.83
CA ARG A 406 -14.95 -3.33 -15.12
C ARG A 406 -14.87 -4.68 -14.41
N ARG A 407 -16.03 -5.23 -14.07
CA ARG A 407 -16.15 -6.61 -13.58
C ARG A 407 -15.63 -7.57 -14.66
N GLU A 408 -14.95 -8.62 -14.23
CA GLU A 408 -14.63 -9.73 -15.11
C GLU A 408 -15.90 -10.51 -15.49
N THR A 409 -15.91 -11.05 -16.69
CA THR A 409 -16.92 -11.93 -17.25
C THR A 409 -16.42 -13.38 -17.27
N TYR A 410 -17.27 -14.35 -17.59
CA TYR A 410 -16.80 -15.73 -17.76
C TYR A 410 -15.85 -15.88 -18.95
N GLU A 411 -15.98 -15.02 -19.97
CA GLU A 411 -15.07 -14.94 -21.10
C GLU A 411 -13.67 -14.52 -20.65
N ASP A 412 -13.57 -13.53 -19.75
CA ASP A 412 -12.27 -13.09 -19.20
C ASP A 412 -11.55 -14.23 -18.45
N ILE A 413 -12.31 -15.04 -17.71
CA ILE A 413 -11.80 -16.16 -16.90
C ILE A 413 -11.08 -17.22 -17.73
N VAL A 414 -11.45 -17.39 -19.00
CA VAL A 414 -10.87 -18.40 -19.91
C VAL A 414 -10.08 -17.76 -21.05
N ALA A 415 -9.92 -16.44 -21.09
CA ALA A 415 -9.31 -15.72 -22.21
C ALA A 415 -7.84 -16.08 -22.47
N LYS A 416 -7.17 -16.73 -21.52
CA LYS A 416 -5.78 -17.20 -21.62
C LYS A 416 -5.66 -18.72 -21.72
N ASP A 417 -6.78 -19.44 -21.71
CA ASP A 417 -6.80 -20.89 -21.83
C ASP A 417 -6.61 -21.28 -23.31
N MET A 418 -5.74 -22.26 -23.57
CA MET A 418 -5.43 -22.74 -24.91
C MET A 418 -5.67 -24.24 -24.99
N LEU A 419 -6.46 -24.68 -25.97
CA LEU A 419 -6.59 -26.11 -26.25
C LEU A 419 -5.33 -26.63 -26.94
N PRO A 420 -4.69 -27.70 -26.42
CA PRO A 420 -3.60 -28.36 -27.11
C PRO A 420 -4.09 -29.00 -28.40
N SER A 421 -3.17 -29.22 -29.35
CA SER A 421 -3.50 -29.69 -30.70
C SER A 421 -4.22 -31.05 -30.75
N TRP A 422 -4.04 -31.90 -29.73
CA TRP A 422 -4.68 -33.22 -29.65
C TRP A 422 -6.08 -33.22 -29.02
N GLN A 423 -6.61 -32.05 -28.61
CA GLN A 423 -7.98 -31.88 -28.09
C GLN A 423 -8.88 -31.06 -29.03
N LYS A 424 -8.37 -30.67 -30.20
CA LYS A 424 -9.09 -29.89 -31.21
C LYS A 424 -9.84 -30.78 -32.21
#